data_AF-A0A2G2ZLY4-F1
#
_entry.id   AF-A0A2G2ZLY4-F1
#
_cell.length_a   1.000
_cell.length_b   1.000
_cell.length_c   1.000
_cell.angle_alpha   90.00
_cell.angle_beta   90.00
_cell.angle_gamma   90.00
#
_symmetry.space_group_name_H-M   'P 1'
#
loop_
_entity.id
_entity.type
_entity.pdbx_description
1 polymer ?
#
loop_
_entity_poly.entity_id
_entity_poly.type
_entity_poly.pdbx_seq_one_letter_code
_entity_poly.pdbx_strand_id
1 'polypeptide(L)'
;MNCLTVEYGLDGLVSTKCDVYSYAVLFLEMFTRRKPNEFEGDLSLKQWVSYSLPGAVMDVVDSNLVTQTGSRLQMELDVVGSIMKVAIDCCAESPARRTNMKDVVGMLQKINIQLLAC
;
A
#
# COMPACT_ATOMS: atom_id res chain seq x y z
N MET A 1 -7.65 -8.32 -9.06
CA MET A 1 -7.25 -9.75 -8.93
C MET A 1 -5.89 -9.88 -9.60
N ASN A 2 -4.78 -9.65 -8.87
CA ASN A 2 -3.50 -9.37 -9.53
C ASN A 2 -2.38 -10.38 -9.22
N CYS A 3 -2.30 -11.01 -8.03
CA CYS A 3 -1.23 -12.01 -7.83
C CYS A 3 -1.49 -13.31 -8.61
N LEU A 4 -2.76 -13.73 -8.69
CA LEU A 4 -3.14 -14.91 -9.46
C LEU A 4 -2.78 -14.71 -10.93
N THR A 5 -3.19 -13.63 -11.61
CA THR A 5 -2.78 -13.40 -13.01
C THR A 5 -1.27 -13.26 -13.23
N VAL A 6 -0.52 -12.71 -12.26
CA VAL A 6 0.94 -12.56 -12.37
C VAL A 6 1.70 -13.88 -12.15
N GLU A 7 1.20 -14.79 -11.30
CA GLU A 7 1.88 -16.05 -10.95
C GLU A 7 1.23 -17.34 -11.52
N TYR A 8 -0.06 -17.32 -11.93
CA TYR A 8 -0.73 -18.48 -12.54
C TYR A 8 -0.25 -18.80 -13.95
N GLY A 9 0.38 -17.84 -14.64
CA GLY A 9 0.95 -18.09 -15.97
C GLY A 9 2.14 -19.05 -15.96
N LEU A 10 2.73 -19.32 -14.80
CA LEU A 10 3.97 -20.10 -14.68
C LEU A 10 3.83 -21.41 -13.90
N ASP A 11 3.10 -21.49 -12.77
CA ASP A 11 3.08 -22.76 -11.99
C ASP A 11 1.81 -23.06 -11.15
N GLY A 12 0.79 -22.20 -11.13
CA GLY A 12 -0.42 -22.45 -10.32
C GLY A 12 -0.17 -22.58 -8.80
N LEU A 13 0.96 -22.08 -8.31
CA LEU A 13 1.39 -22.22 -6.92
C LEU A 13 0.85 -21.08 -6.04
N VAL A 14 0.03 -21.44 -5.06
CA VAL A 14 -0.25 -20.56 -3.90
C VAL A 14 1.07 -20.34 -3.16
N SER A 15 1.48 -19.07 -3.02
CA SER A 15 2.74 -18.71 -2.38
C SER A 15 2.52 -17.67 -1.27
N THR A 16 3.35 -17.71 -0.23
CA THR A 16 3.36 -16.69 0.81
C THR A 16 3.64 -15.29 0.25
N LYS A 17 4.32 -15.20 -0.90
CA LYS A 17 4.55 -13.95 -1.63
C LYS A 17 3.29 -13.44 -2.33
N CYS A 18 2.38 -14.32 -2.72
CA CYS A 18 1.07 -13.92 -3.21
C CYS A 18 0.17 -13.39 -2.10
N ASP A 19 0.24 -13.97 -0.91
CA ASP A 19 -0.48 -13.45 0.26
C ASP A 19 0.00 -12.04 0.60
N VAL A 20 1.32 -11.80 0.59
CA VAL A 20 1.91 -10.47 0.80
C VAL A 20 1.42 -9.46 -0.23
N TYR A 21 1.43 -9.81 -1.52
CA TYR A 21 0.94 -8.92 -2.58
C TYR A 21 -0.54 -8.59 -2.38
N SER A 22 -1.36 -9.61 -2.13
CA SER A 22 -2.82 -9.43 -1.97
C SER A 22 -3.14 -8.58 -0.75
N TYR A 23 -2.43 -8.80 0.36
CA TYR A 23 -2.52 -7.97 1.55
C TYR A 23 -2.14 -6.51 1.29
N ALA A 24 -1.11 -6.27 0.49
CA ALA A 24 -0.69 -4.92 0.14
C ALA A 24 -1.70 -4.19 -0.76
N VAL A 25 -2.34 -4.89 -1.70
CA VAL A 25 -3.44 -4.33 -2.49
C VAL A 25 -4.59 -3.93 -1.57
N LEU A 26 -4.95 -4.76 -0.59
CA LEU A 26 -5.99 -4.42 0.40
C LEU A 26 -5.66 -3.15 1.18
N PHE A 27 -4.39 -2.92 1.53
CA PHE A 27 -4.00 -1.64 2.13
C PHE A 27 -4.21 -0.47 1.18
N LEU A 28 -3.76 -0.58 -0.07
CA LEU A 28 -3.97 0.49 -1.05
C LEU A 28 -5.46 0.77 -1.24
N GLU A 29 -6.29 -0.27 -1.34
CA GLU A 29 -7.75 -0.14 -1.43
C GLU A 29 -8.35 0.55 -0.19
N MET A 30 -7.95 0.13 1.00
CA MET A 30 -8.44 0.68 2.26
C MET A 30 -8.09 2.15 2.41
N PHE A 31 -6.84 2.52 2.16
CA PHE A 31 -6.37 3.89 2.38
C PHE A 31 -6.82 4.86 1.30
N THR A 32 -7.16 4.38 0.09
CA THR A 32 -7.61 5.25 -1.02
C THR A 32 -9.10 5.19 -1.29
N ARG A 33 -9.78 4.16 -0.76
CA ARG A 33 -11.15 3.78 -1.09
C ARG A 33 -11.38 3.54 -2.59
N ARG A 34 -10.32 3.19 -3.33
CA ARG A 34 -10.35 2.89 -4.76
C ARG A 34 -10.16 1.41 -5.00
N LYS A 35 -10.95 0.84 -5.91
CA LYS A 35 -10.78 -0.56 -6.32
C LYS A 35 -9.72 -0.68 -7.41
N PRO A 36 -8.93 -1.77 -7.46
CA PRO A 36 -7.91 -1.98 -8.48
C PRO A 36 -8.46 -2.01 -9.91
N ASN A 37 -9.75 -2.33 -10.08
CA ASN A 37 -10.43 -2.41 -11.37
C ASN A 37 -11.00 -1.06 -11.86
N GLU A 38 -10.87 0.02 -11.09
CA GLU A 38 -11.22 1.38 -11.53
C GLU A 38 -10.15 1.98 -12.47
N PHE A 39 -9.00 1.30 -12.61
CA PHE A 39 -7.88 1.76 -13.43
C PHE A 39 -7.78 0.91 -14.70
N GLU A 40 -7.58 1.58 -15.84
CA GLU A 40 -7.51 0.97 -17.17
C GLU A 40 -6.18 1.28 -17.88
N GLY A 41 -5.83 0.46 -18.88
CA GLY A 41 -4.60 0.61 -19.65
C GLY A 41 -3.34 0.33 -18.83
N ASP A 42 -2.34 1.21 -18.95
CA ASP A 42 -1.04 1.05 -18.29
C ASP A 42 -0.99 1.64 -16.86
N LEU A 43 -2.12 2.12 -16.35
CA LEU A 43 -2.23 2.66 -15.01
C LEU A 43 -2.88 1.63 -14.09
N SER A 44 -2.19 1.28 -13.00
CA SER A 44 -2.71 0.48 -11.89
C SER A 44 -2.87 1.32 -10.64
N LEU A 45 -3.69 0.85 -9.69
CA LEU A 45 -3.83 1.46 -8.36
C LEU A 45 -2.46 1.73 -7.71
N LYS A 46 -1.53 0.77 -7.79
CA LYS A 46 -0.17 0.91 -7.27
C LYS A 46 0.60 2.05 -7.97
N GLN A 47 0.57 2.12 -9.30
CA GLN A 47 1.26 3.19 -10.03
C GLN A 47 0.67 4.56 -9.72
N TRP A 48 -0.66 4.67 -9.68
CA TRP A 48 -1.34 5.91 -9.32
C TRP A 48 -0.92 6.40 -7.92
N VAL A 49 -0.99 5.55 -6.90
CA VAL A 49 -0.53 5.90 -5.55
C VAL A 49 0.97 6.24 -5.53
N SER A 50 1.80 5.46 -6.23
CA SER A 50 3.24 5.70 -6.29
C SER A 50 3.59 7.05 -6.92
N TYR A 51 2.82 7.53 -7.89
CA TYR A 51 3.03 8.83 -8.53
C TYR A 51 2.51 9.99 -7.68
N SER A 52 1.51 9.77 -6.83
CA SER A 52 0.93 10.80 -5.97
C SER A 52 1.63 10.93 -4.61
N LEU A 53 2.29 9.89 -4.11
CA LEU A 53 2.98 9.96 -2.82
C LEU A 53 4.01 11.09 -2.67
N PRO A 54 4.74 11.52 -3.72
CA PRO A 54 5.59 12.72 -3.66
C PRO A 54 4.75 14.01 -3.51
N GLY A 55 4.34 14.30 -2.28
CA GLY A 55 3.73 15.59 -1.91
C GLY A 55 2.21 15.69 -2.08
N ALA A 56 1.53 14.66 -2.59
CA ALA A 56 0.09 14.65 -2.82
C ALA A 56 -0.64 13.49 -2.12
N VAL A 57 -0.22 13.13 -0.90
CA VAL A 57 -0.89 12.09 -0.09
C VAL A 57 -2.36 12.42 0.17
N MET A 58 -2.66 13.72 0.37
CA MET A 58 -4.03 14.20 0.55
C MET A 58 -4.95 13.93 -0.63
N ASP A 59 -4.41 13.87 -1.85
CA ASP A 59 -5.21 13.68 -3.06
C ASP A 59 -5.58 12.21 -3.29
N VAL A 60 -4.89 11.29 -2.60
CA VAL A 60 -5.10 9.84 -2.72
C VAL A 60 -5.74 9.21 -1.51
N VAL A 61 -5.56 9.77 -0.31
CA VAL A 61 -6.11 9.21 0.93
C VAL A 61 -7.63 9.40 0.98
N ASP A 62 -8.35 8.39 1.47
CA ASP A 62 -9.77 8.53 1.81
C ASP A 62 -9.92 9.63 2.86
N SER A 63 -10.68 10.66 2.54
CA SER A 63 -10.93 11.81 3.42
C SER A 63 -11.59 11.42 4.74
N ASN A 64 -12.18 10.22 4.85
CA ASN A 64 -12.72 9.71 6.10
C ASN A 64 -11.66 9.14 7.05
N LEU A 65 -10.43 8.89 6.59
CA LEU A 65 -9.33 8.35 7.41
C LEU A 65 -8.52 9.42 8.13
N VAL A 66 -8.71 10.67 7.73
CA VAL A 66 -7.96 11.82 8.23
C VAL A 66 -8.96 12.80 8.79
N THR A 67 -8.96 12.96 10.11
CA THR A 67 -10.04 13.68 10.83
C THR A 67 -9.57 14.97 11.48
N GLN A 68 -8.26 15.18 11.50
CA GLN A 68 -7.63 16.27 12.25
C GLN A 68 -7.29 17.45 11.36
N THR A 69 -7.04 18.61 11.97
CA THR A 69 -6.63 19.85 11.30
C THR A 69 -5.29 20.35 11.84
N GLY A 70 -4.59 21.18 11.07
CA GLY A 70 -3.32 21.79 11.50
C GLY A 70 -2.14 20.82 11.54
N SER A 71 -1.29 20.89 12.57
CA SER A 71 -0.07 20.08 12.65
C SER A 71 -0.32 18.58 12.75
N ARG A 72 -1.44 18.17 13.37
CA ARG A 72 -1.82 16.76 13.49
C ARG A 72 -2.32 16.16 12.18
N LEU A 73 -2.90 16.97 11.30
CA LEU A 73 -3.24 16.56 9.93
C LEU A 73 -1.99 16.12 9.17
N GLN A 74 -0.93 16.94 9.19
CA GLN A 74 0.32 16.61 8.51
C GLN A 74 0.93 15.30 9.04
N MET A 75 0.86 15.09 10.35
CA MET A 75 1.32 13.86 10.99
C MET A 75 0.52 12.63 10.52
N GLU A 76 -0.81 12.70 10.49
CA GLU A 76 -1.65 11.60 9.96
C GLU A 76 -1.28 11.28 8.50
N LEU A 77 -1.03 12.31 7.69
CA LEU A 77 -0.63 12.15 6.30
C LEU A 77 0.76 11.54 6.13
N ASP A 78 1.71 11.92 6.97
CA ASP A 78 3.06 11.35 6.96
C ASP A 78 3.03 9.86 7.34
N VAL A 79 2.17 9.51 8.30
CA VAL A 79 1.93 8.11 8.70
C VAL A 79 1.26 7.33 7.57
N VAL A 80 0.17 7.83 7.00
CA VAL A 80 -0.51 7.20 5.85
C VAL A 80 0.45 7.02 4.69
N GLY A 81 1.22 8.06 4.35
CA GLY A 81 2.22 8.01 3.29
C GLY A 81 3.29 6.95 3.55
N SER A 82 3.70 6.76 4.80
CA SER A 82 4.65 5.70 5.18
C SER A 82 4.05 4.31 5.04
N ILE A 83 2.78 4.11 5.40
CA ILE A 83 2.08 2.83 5.22
C ILE A 83 1.92 2.52 3.72
N MET A 84 1.52 3.50 2.92
CA MET A 84 1.37 3.34 1.47
C MET A 84 2.71 2.99 0.79
N LYS A 85 3.83 3.54 1.24
CA LYS A 85 5.18 3.15 0.76
C LYS A 85 5.45 1.67 1.02
N VAL A 86 5.19 1.20 2.24
CA VAL A 86 5.33 -0.23 2.59
C VAL A 86 4.44 -1.10 1.70
N ALA A 87 3.20 -0.68 1.44
CA ALA A 87 2.29 -1.40 0.56
C ALA A 87 2.80 -1.45 -0.90
N ILE A 88 3.34 -0.34 -1.43
CA ILE A 88 3.90 -0.31 -2.78
C ILE A 88 5.07 -1.29 -2.95
N ASP A 89 5.96 -1.36 -1.95
CA ASP A 89 7.10 -2.29 -1.97
C ASP A 89 6.64 -3.76 -1.96
N CYS A 90 5.55 -4.05 -1.24
CA CYS A 90 4.93 -5.38 -1.22
C CYS A 90 4.22 -5.73 -2.54
N CYS A 91 3.83 -4.73 -3.33
CA CYS A 91 3.25 -4.85 -4.67
C CYS A 91 4.32 -4.89 -5.79
N ALA A 92 5.54 -5.35 -5.51
CA ALA A 92 6.55 -5.57 -6.56
C ALA A 92 6.12 -6.73 -7.47
N GLU A 93 6.27 -6.58 -8.79
CA GLU A 93 5.88 -7.63 -9.75
C GLU A 93 6.68 -8.92 -9.54
N SER A 94 8.00 -8.78 -9.34
CA SER A 94 8.88 -9.90 -9.03
C SER A 94 8.71 -10.39 -7.58
N PRO A 95 8.39 -11.68 -7.35
CA PRO A 95 8.20 -12.22 -5.99
C PRO A 95 9.47 -12.12 -5.13
N ALA A 96 10.65 -12.19 -5.76
CA ALA A 96 11.95 -12.07 -5.10
C ALA A 96 12.21 -10.66 -4.56
N ARG A 97 11.56 -9.63 -5.13
CA ARG A 97 11.67 -8.24 -4.69
C ARG A 97 10.63 -7.83 -3.66
N ARG A 98 9.56 -8.63 -3.48
CA ARG A 98 8.55 -8.35 -2.46
C ARG A 98 9.13 -8.58 -1.08
N THR A 99 8.90 -7.65 -0.17
CA THR A 99 9.26 -7.80 1.25
C THR A 99 8.55 -9.01 1.86
N ASN A 100 9.14 -9.68 2.86
CA ASN A 100 8.44 -10.78 3.56
C ASN A 100 7.55 -10.22 4.68
N MET A 101 6.53 -10.98 5.09
CA MET A 101 5.54 -10.49 6.05
C MET A 101 6.13 -10.16 7.43
N LYS A 102 7.21 -10.83 7.86
CA LYS A 102 7.90 -10.52 9.13
C LYS A 102 8.47 -9.10 9.10
N ASP A 103 9.12 -8.72 8.00
CA ASP A 103 9.68 -7.39 7.83
C ASP A 103 8.57 -6.34 7.66
N VAL A 104 7.48 -6.68 6.95
CA VAL A 104 6.29 -5.81 6.84
C VAL A 104 5.72 -5.48 8.22
N VAL A 105 5.53 -6.48 9.08
CA VAL A 105 5.07 -6.28 10.45
C VAL A 105 6.03 -5.38 11.22
N GLY A 106 7.34 -5.61 11.12
CA GLY A 106 8.35 -4.77 11.77
C GLY A 106 8.33 -3.31 11.30
N MET A 107 8.09 -3.06 10.01
CA MET A 107 7.95 -1.71 9.46
C MET A 107 6.66 -1.03 9.97
N LEU A 108 5.53 -1.74 9.94
CA LEU A 108 4.25 -1.21 10.43
C LEU A 108 4.28 -0.93 11.94
N GLN A 109 4.95 -1.77 12.73
CA GLN A 109 5.15 -1.53 14.15
C GLN A 109 5.96 -0.25 14.42
N LYS A 110 7.02 0.01 13.63
CA LYS A 110 7.79 1.25 13.72
C LYS A 110 6.92 2.47 13.42
N ILE A 111 6.11 2.40 12.37
CA ILE A 111 5.18 3.48 12.01
C ILE A 111 4.15 3.71 13.14
N ASN A 112 3.61 2.64 13.72
CA ASN A 112 2.65 2.74 14.83
C ASN A 112 3.28 3.37 16.08
N ILE A 113 4.54 3.03 16.41
CA ILE A 113 5.26 3.67 17.52
C ILE A 113 5.44 5.16 17.27
N GLN A 114 5.74 5.58 16.03
CA GLN A 114 5.83 7.00 15.67
C GLN A 114 4.49 7.73 15.86
N LEU A 115 3.37 7.09 15.51
CA LEU A 115 2.04 7.64 15.73
C LEU A 115 1.74 7.82 17.23
N LEU A 116 2.11 6.84 18.06
CA LEU A 116 1.81 6.82 19.49
C LEU A 116 2.79 7.63 20.36
N ALA A 117 3.93 8.05 19.80
CA ALA A 117 4.95 8.83 20.50
C ALA A 117 4.67 10.36 20.49
N CYS A 118 3.52 10.79 19.97
CA CYS A 118 3.08 12.19 19.91
C CYS A 118 1.80 12.40 20.73
#